data_AF-A0A7D5GJ26-F1
#
_entry.id   AF-A0A7D5GJ26-F1
#
_cell.length_a   1.000
_cell.length_b   1.000
_cell.length_c   1.000
_cell.angle_alpha   90.00
_cell.angle_beta   90.00
_cell.angle_gamma   90.00
#
_symmetry.space_group_name_H-M   'P 1'
#
loop_
_entity.id
_entity.type
_entity.pdbx_description
1 polymer ?
#
loop_
_entity_poly.entity_id
_entity_poly.type
_entity_poly.pdbx_seq_one_letter_code
_entity_poly.pdbx_strand_id
1 'polypeptide(L)' 'MNGVLNETTNKIHKYEAGRSDFQTACGATSHVAHEHLRLIPIEQAVSESEAIRCGRCFTDGNGY' A
#
# COMPACT_ATOMS: atom_id res chain seq x y z
N MET A 1 -8.54 0.39 8.14
CA MET A 1 -7.67 1.43 7.51
C MET A 1 -7.49 1.09 6.03
N ASN A 2 -7.50 2.09 5.14
CA ASN A 2 -7.28 1.86 3.71
C ASN A 2 -5.78 1.85 3.38
N GLY A 3 -5.38 1.00 2.44
CA GLY A 3 -4.04 0.91 1.89
C GLY A 3 -4.08 1.02 0.38
N VAL A 4 -2.93 1.36 -0.20
CA VAL A 4 -2.71 1.30 -1.64
C VAL A 4 -1.93 0.02 -1.92
N LEU A 5 -2.58 -0.94 -2.56
CA LEU A 5 -1.95 -2.14 -3.09
C LEU A 5 -1.23 -1.77 -4.39
N ASN A 6 0.08 -1.93 -4.39
CA ASN A 6 0.88 -1.92 -5.59
C ASN A 6 0.87 -3.34 -6.17
N GLU A 7 0.11 -3.55 -7.23
CA GLU A 7 -0.03 -4.85 -7.91
C GLU A 7 1.27 -5.25 -8.62
N THR A 8 2.12 -4.29 -9.01
CA THR A 8 3.43 -4.56 -9.63
C THR A 8 4.41 -5.24 -8.67
N THR A 9 4.42 -4.82 -7.39
CA THR A 9 5.34 -5.37 -6.38
C THR A 9 4.65 -6.26 -5.34
N ASN A 10 3.33 -6.41 -5.45
CA ASN A 10 2.46 -7.05 -4.48
C ASN A 10 2.70 -6.53 -3.03
N LYS A 11 2.77 -5.20 -2.89
CA LYS A 11 3.01 -4.53 -1.61
C LYS A 11 1.91 -3.56 -1.27
N ILE A 12 1.49 -3.57 0.00
CA ILE A 12 0.51 -2.64 0.53
C ILE A 12 1.26 -1.46 1.13
N HIS A 13 0.87 -0.26 0.72
CA HIS A 13 1.36 1.00 1.24
C HIS A 13 0.25 1.70 2.02
N LYS A 14 0.61 2.48 3.04
CA LYS A 14 -0.38 3.21 3.84
C LYS A 14 -0.92 4.35 2.99
N TYR A 15 -2.24 4.38 2.80
CA TYR A 15 -2.91 5.47 2.09
C TYR A 15 -2.95 6.70 2.99
N GLU A 16 -2.48 7.83 2.47
CA GLU A 16 -2.57 9.12 3.17
C GLU A 16 -3.75 9.91 2.62
N ALA A 17 -4.84 9.92 3.41
CA ALA A 17 -6.03 10.70 3.10
C ALA A 17 -5.74 12.19 3.32
N GLY A 18 -5.39 12.92 2.25
CA GLY A 18 -5.10 14.35 2.36
C GLY A 18 -4.37 14.96 1.17
N ARG A 19 -3.79 14.14 0.29
CA ARG A 19 -3.28 14.58 -1.02
C ARG A 19 -3.99 13.83 -2.13
N SER A 20 -4.39 14.57 -3.15
CA SER A 20 -5.10 14.04 -4.32
C SER A 20 -4.35 12.86 -4.92
N ASP A 21 -5.11 11.78 -5.13
CA ASP A 21 -4.80 10.57 -5.90
C ASP A 21 -3.68 9.68 -5.36
N PHE A 22 -4.10 8.56 -4.72
CA PHE A 22 -3.30 7.36 -4.40
C PHE A 22 -1.90 7.60 -3.79
N GLN A 23 -1.72 8.75 -3.13
CA GLN A 23 -0.46 9.05 -2.46
C GLN A 23 -0.30 8.21 -1.21
N THR A 24 0.89 7.65 -1.09
CA THR A 24 1.28 6.82 0.03
C THR A 24 2.31 7.55 0.87
N ALA A 25 2.27 7.36 2.19
CA ALA A 25 3.20 8.03 3.11
C ALA A 25 4.67 7.82 2.74
N CYS A 26 4.98 6.66 2.15
CA CYS A 26 6.34 6.27 1.78
C CYS A 26 6.74 6.66 0.34
N GLY A 27 5.87 7.29 -0.46
CA GLY A 27 6.16 7.81 -1.80
C GLY A 27 6.53 6.76 -2.86
N ALA A 28 6.55 5.47 -2.50
CA ALA A 28 6.97 4.39 -3.40
C ALA A 28 6.01 4.17 -4.57
N THR A 29 4.76 4.64 -4.45
CA THR A 29 3.75 4.56 -5.50
C THR A 29 3.75 5.78 -6.43
N SER A 30 4.59 6.80 -6.19
CA SER A 30 4.62 8.03 -7.01
C SER A 30 5.05 7.81 -8.46
N HIS A 31 5.78 6.73 -8.75
CA HIS A 31 6.20 6.34 -10.10
C HIS A 31 5.36 5.20 -10.69
N VAL A 32 4.37 4.70 -9.95
CA VAL A 32 3.54 3.58 -10.37
C VAL A 32 2.27 4.14 -10.98
N ALA A 33 1.89 3.62 -12.15
CA ALA A 33 0.67 4.05 -12.81
C ALA A 33 -0.55 3.70 -11.96
N HIS A 34 -1.55 4.59 -11.92
CA HIS A 34 -2.78 4.40 -11.14
C HIS A 34 -3.52 3.10 -11.48
N GLU A 35 -3.36 2.57 -12.70
CA GLU A 35 -3.92 1.28 -13.10
C GLU A 35 -3.35 0.08 -12.33
N HIS A 36 -2.13 0.21 -11.80
CA HIS A 36 -1.47 -0.80 -10.97
C HIS A 36 -1.58 -0.51 -9.47
N LEU A 37 -2.34 0.54 -9.11
CA LEU A 37 -2.56 0.96 -7.74
C LEU A 37 -4.04 0.79 -7.39
N ARG A 38 -4.33 -0.11 -6.46
CA ARG A 38 -5.70 -0.31 -5.97
C ARG A 38 -5.82 0.17 -4.53
N LEU A 39 -6.80 1.03 -4.29
CA LEU A 39 -7.24 1.38 -2.95
C LEU A 39 -8.05 0.22 -2.41
N ILE A 40 -7.54 -0.43 -1.37
CA ILE A 40 -8.15 -1.62 -0.77
C ILE A 40 -7.93 -1.59 0.75
N PRO A 41 -8.85 -2.11 1.57
CA PRO A 41 -8.61 -2.27 3.00
C PRO A 41 -7.37 -3.13 3.22
N ILE A 42 -6.45 -2.70 4.10
CA ILE A 42 -5.18 -3.43 4.34
C ILE A 42 -5.46 -4.87 4.78
N GLU A 43 -6.46 -5.06 5.64
CA GLU A 43 -6.87 -6.37 6.14
C GLU A 43 -7.31 -7.30 5.02
N GLN A 44 -8.05 -6.76 4.05
CA GLN A 44 -8.51 -7.48 2.87
C GLN A 44 -7.34 -7.80 1.93
N ALA A 45 -6.42 -6.86 1.70
CA ALA A 45 -5.28 -7.08 0.82
C ALA A 45 -4.27 -8.12 1.35
N VAL A 46 -4.05 -8.16 2.67
CA VAL A 46 -3.22 -9.20 3.29
C VAL A 46 -3.90 -10.57 3.19
N SER A 47 -5.22 -10.62 3.33
CA SER A 47 -5.98 -11.87 3.32
C SER A 47 -6.29 -12.43 1.93
N GLU A 48 -6.57 -11.59 0.93
CA GLU A 48 -6.99 -12.00 -0.42
C GLU A 48 -5.85 -12.03 -1.43
N SER A 49 -4.87 -11.11 -1.33
CA SER A 49 -3.78 -10.99 -2.31
C SER A 49 -2.42 -11.44 -1.78
N GLU A 50 -2.37 -11.97 -0.54
CA GLU A 50 -1.12 -12.28 0.17
C GLU A 50 -0.13 -11.10 0.17
N ALA A 51 -0.67 -9.88 0.11
CA ALA A 51 0.14 -8.71 -0.17
C ALA A 51 0.93 -8.27 1.06
N ILE A 52 2.20 -7.91 0.85
CA ILE A 52 3.13 -7.64 1.94
C ILE A 52 3.03 -6.17 2.36
N ARG A 53 2.88 -5.90 3.65
CA ARG A 53 2.90 -4.52 4.18
C ARG A 53 4.26 -3.87 3.96
N CYS A 54 4.27 -2.67 3.40
CA CYS A 54 5.49 -1.90 3.20
C CYS A 54 6.05 -1.48 4.57
N GLY A 55 7.23 -1.98 4.94
CA GLY A 55 7.87 -1.66 6.23
C GLY A 55 8.18 -0.18 6.47
N ARG A 56 8.19 0.66 5.42
CA ARG A 56 8.31 2.13 5.56
C ARG A 56 6.98 2.80 5.93
N CYS A 57 5.88 2.27 5.42
CA CYS A 57 4.54 2.79 5.64
C CYS A 57 3.88 2.15 6.87
N PHE A 58 4.26 0.93 7.19
CA PHE A 58 3.82 0.14 8.33
C PHE A 58 5.05 -0.26 9.13
N THR A 59 5.36 0.51 10.18
CA THR A 59 6.44 0.23 11.12
C THR A 59 6.23 -1.08 11.89
N ASP A 60 5.06 -1.71 11.73
CA ASP A 60 4.67 -3.03 12.24
C ASP A 60 5.08 -4.18 11.29
N GLY A 61 6.11 -3.98 10.48
CA GLY A 61 6.75 -5.05 9.72
C GLY A 61 7.53 -5.91 10.70
N ASN A 62 6.88 -6.97 11.20
CA ASN A 62 7.42 -7.98 12.11
C ASN A 62 8.87 -8.35 11.75
N GLY A 63 9.80 -7.64 12.38
CA GLY A 63 11.22 -7.92 12.33
C GLY A 63 11.54 -8.79 13.52
N TYR A 64 11.66 -10.09 13.27
CA TYR A 64 12.53 -10.99 14.03
C TYR A 64 13.05 -12.07 13.08
#